data_AF-A0A9D1Z6F4-F1
#
_entry.id   AF-A0A9D1Z6F4-F1
#
_cell.length_a   1.000
_cell.length_b   1.000
_cell.length_c   1.000
_cell.angle_alpha   90.00
_cell.angle_beta   90.00
_cell.angle_gamma   90.00
#
_symmetry.space_group_name_H-M   'P 1'
#
loop_
_entity.id
_entity.type
_entity.pdbx_description
1 polymer ?
#
loop_
_entity_poly.entity_id
_entity_poly.type
_entity_poly.pdbx_seq_one_letter_code
_entity_poly.pdbx_strand_id
1 'polypeptide(L)'
;MENKSLERQWLIDRLETLSVKEQAQLGASIISRGQLAALSEKAGEERELAILKMDSNTAKEAVNLLLSLPDYEVICPAGSYEQLGESYLRYEAGRPDLIPYANLEQIGWNYEDSHLGIFIGDCFVVLPRQEPRQFYDGANLDQLPDTDWSLRLKLASPAVPEGVWLCLPDSTIDEAGRMDEIRLALRELKVKTVQECRLLEVRCSLAELSVGLDEYQDLADLIYDGNDLGYVLQEQGQGEPHFLEKFRAALEYEQCHELPPWSTSATA
;
A
#
# COMPACT_ATOMS: atom_id res chain seq x y z
N MET A 1 -27.52 -12.52 7.36
CA MET A 1 -26.54 -13.41 8.02
C MET A 1 -25.29 -13.59 7.15
N GLU A 2 -25.41 -13.52 5.82
CA GLU A 2 -24.29 -13.53 4.85
C GLU A 2 -23.32 -12.35 4.97
N ASN A 3 -23.78 -11.13 5.23
CA ASN A 3 -22.91 -9.94 5.21
C ASN A 3 -21.79 -9.97 6.28
N LYS A 4 -22.04 -10.60 7.44
CA LYS A 4 -21.00 -10.81 8.46
C LYS A 4 -19.84 -11.66 7.91
N SER A 5 -20.11 -12.60 7.01
CA SER A 5 -19.09 -13.45 6.41
C SER A 5 -18.24 -12.67 5.40
N LEU A 6 -18.87 -11.80 4.60
CA LEU A 6 -18.19 -11.05 3.53
C LEU A 6 -17.24 -9.99 4.09
N GLU A 7 -17.69 -9.22 5.08
CA GLU A 7 -16.85 -8.21 5.76
C GLU A 7 -15.60 -8.84 6.40
N ARG A 8 -15.75 -9.98 7.07
CA ARG A 8 -14.62 -10.70 7.69
C ARG A 8 -13.68 -11.28 6.66
N GLN A 9 -14.22 -11.83 5.57
CA GLN A 9 -13.40 -12.34 4.48
C GLN A 9 -12.58 -11.21 3.83
N TRP A 10 -13.21 -10.08 3.56
CA TRP A 10 -12.52 -8.90 3.02
C TRP A 10 -11.38 -8.44 3.94
N LEU A 11 -11.60 -8.41 5.26
CA LEU A 11 -10.56 -8.09 6.23
C LEU A 11 -9.38 -9.08 6.19
N ILE A 12 -9.67 -10.39 6.09
CA ILE A 12 -8.65 -11.43 5.98
C ILE A 12 -7.85 -11.21 4.70
N ASP A 13 -8.52 -11.12 3.55
CA ASP A 13 -7.89 -10.98 2.24
C ASP A 13 -7.03 -9.71 2.15
N ARG A 14 -7.52 -8.59 2.72
CA ARG A 14 -6.77 -7.33 2.74
C ARG A 14 -5.56 -7.39 3.65
N LEU A 15 -5.68 -7.97 4.84
CA LEU A 15 -4.58 -8.07 5.80
C LEU A 15 -3.46 -9.01 5.34
N GLU A 16 -3.80 -10.04 4.57
CA GLU A 16 -2.82 -10.97 3.99
C GLU A 16 -1.96 -10.35 2.90
N THR A 17 -2.42 -9.25 2.30
CA THR A 17 -1.82 -8.67 1.09
C THR A 17 -1.16 -7.32 1.32
N LEU A 18 -1.15 -6.80 2.56
CA LEU A 18 -0.60 -5.48 2.88
C LEU A 18 0.86 -5.33 2.42
N SER A 19 1.13 -4.24 1.70
CA SER A 19 2.49 -3.87 1.32
C SER A 19 3.36 -3.56 2.54
N VAL A 20 4.67 -3.48 2.35
CA VAL A 20 5.61 -3.06 3.41
C VAL A 20 5.20 -1.70 4.00
N LYS A 21 4.79 -0.76 3.13
CA LYS A 21 4.33 0.57 3.55
C LYS A 21 3.05 0.47 4.38
N GLU A 22 2.06 -0.27 3.89
CA GLU A 22 0.78 -0.44 4.58
C GLU A 22 0.91 -1.16 5.92
N GLN A 23 1.86 -2.08 6.06
CA GLN A 23 2.18 -2.71 7.34
C GLN A 23 2.71 -1.68 8.35
N ALA A 24 3.56 -0.75 7.93
CA ALA A 24 4.03 0.34 8.79
C ALA A 24 2.89 1.31 9.17
N GLN A 25 2.05 1.68 8.20
CA GLN A 25 0.86 2.52 8.43
C GLN A 25 -0.11 1.86 9.41
N LEU A 26 -0.39 0.56 9.24
CA LEU A 26 -1.23 -0.21 10.13
C LEU A 26 -0.64 -0.25 11.54
N GLY A 27 0.67 -0.49 11.68
CA GLY A 27 1.37 -0.45 12.96
C GLY A 27 1.19 0.87 13.70
N ALA A 28 1.40 2.00 13.01
CA ALA A 28 1.19 3.33 13.58
C ALA A 28 -0.26 3.59 13.96
N SER A 29 -1.20 3.13 13.14
CA SER A 29 -2.64 3.28 13.40
C SER A 29 -3.10 2.53 14.67
N ILE A 30 -2.54 1.35 14.92
CA ILE A 30 -2.85 0.52 16.09
C ILE A 30 -2.27 1.16 17.36
N ILE A 31 -1.02 1.64 17.32
CA ILE A 31 -0.39 2.30 18.47
C ILE A 31 -1.12 3.61 18.81
N SER A 32 -1.44 4.42 17.81
CA SER A 32 -2.07 5.74 18.03
C SER A 32 -3.51 5.64 18.54
N ARG A 33 -4.29 4.65 18.09
CA ARG A 33 -5.73 4.57 18.41
C ARG A 33 -6.08 3.55 19.48
N GLY A 34 -5.17 2.64 19.82
CA GLY A 34 -5.41 1.55 20.78
C GLY A 34 -6.54 0.58 20.37
N GLN A 35 -7.11 0.76 19.18
CA GLN A 35 -8.11 -0.12 18.59
C GLN A 35 -7.39 -1.23 17.82
N LEU A 36 -8.00 -2.43 17.79
CA LEU A 36 -7.61 -3.51 16.89
C LEU A 36 -6.19 -4.08 17.11
N ALA A 37 -5.64 -4.03 18.34
CA ALA A 37 -4.38 -4.72 18.69
C ALA A 37 -4.38 -6.21 18.29
N ALA A 38 -5.56 -6.85 18.30
CA ALA A 38 -5.77 -8.22 17.84
C ALA A 38 -5.42 -8.45 16.35
N LEU A 39 -5.37 -7.39 15.54
CA LEU A 39 -4.93 -7.43 14.13
C LEU A 39 -3.41 -7.43 13.98
N SER A 40 -2.65 -6.89 14.96
CA SER A 40 -1.18 -6.80 14.87
C SER A 40 -0.46 -7.89 15.66
N GLU A 41 -0.94 -8.28 16.84
CA GLU A 41 -0.20 -9.21 17.72
C GLU A 41 -0.21 -10.66 17.22
N LYS A 42 -1.20 -11.01 16.40
CA LYS A 42 -1.42 -12.36 15.90
C LYS A 42 -1.00 -12.46 14.44
N ALA A 43 -0.47 -13.61 14.04
CA ALA A 43 -0.09 -13.92 12.66
C ALA A 43 -0.75 -15.22 12.20
N GLY A 44 -0.96 -15.36 10.90
CA GLY A 44 -1.59 -16.55 10.30
C GLY A 44 -2.96 -16.88 10.89
N GLU A 45 -3.18 -18.16 11.19
CA GLU A 45 -4.47 -18.70 11.66
C GLU A 45 -5.01 -18.00 12.92
N GLU A 46 -4.14 -17.52 13.82
CA GLU A 46 -4.57 -16.83 15.04
C GLU A 46 -5.22 -15.48 14.75
N ARG A 47 -4.71 -14.76 13.72
CA ARG A 47 -5.26 -13.48 13.27
C ARG A 47 -6.60 -13.71 12.58
N GLU A 48 -6.65 -14.70 11.69
CA GLU A 48 -7.86 -15.09 10.98
C GLU A 48 -9.00 -15.44 11.97
N LEU A 49 -8.70 -16.29 12.97
CA LEU A 49 -9.66 -16.63 14.03
C LEU A 49 -10.08 -15.42 14.86
N ALA A 50 -9.21 -14.44 15.07
CA ALA A 50 -9.55 -13.21 15.77
C ALA A 50 -10.53 -12.36 14.95
N ILE A 51 -10.29 -12.21 13.65
CA ILE A 51 -11.18 -11.49 12.71
C ILE A 51 -12.54 -12.16 12.65
N LEU A 52 -12.58 -13.50 12.53
CA LEU A 52 -13.83 -14.25 12.49
C LEU A 52 -14.71 -14.03 13.73
N LYS A 53 -14.07 -13.79 14.88
CA LYS A 53 -14.74 -13.56 16.17
C LYS A 53 -15.07 -12.09 16.47
N MET A 54 -14.63 -11.13 15.64
CA MET A 54 -14.96 -9.72 15.82
C MET A 54 -16.47 -9.52 15.82
N ASP A 55 -16.99 -8.58 16.61
CA ASP A 55 -18.35 -8.10 16.44
C ASP A 55 -18.43 -7.15 15.23
N SER A 56 -19.64 -6.81 14.80
CA SER A 56 -19.85 -5.99 13.59
C SER A 56 -19.37 -4.54 13.72
N ASN A 57 -19.34 -3.96 14.93
CA ASN A 57 -18.84 -2.60 15.08
C ASN A 57 -17.31 -2.60 14.97
N THR A 58 -16.65 -3.55 15.62
CA THR A 58 -15.20 -3.72 15.53
C THR A 58 -14.75 -4.03 14.09
N ALA A 59 -15.46 -4.89 13.38
CA ALA A 59 -15.14 -5.21 11.99
C ALA A 59 -15.32 -3.97 11.07
N LYS A 60 -16.40 -3.19 11.25
CA LYS A 60 -16.61 -1.94 10.53
C LYS A 60 -15.50 -0.91 10.79
N GLU A 61 -15.09 -0.77 12.05
CA GLU A 61 -13.96 0.09 12.42
C GLU A 61 -12.67 -0.37 11.73
N ALA A 62 -12.42 -1.68 11.68
CA ALA A 62 -11.27 -2.25 11.00
C ALA A 62 -11.27 -1.99 9.49
N VAL A 63 -12.43 -2.14 8.83
CA VAL A 63 -12.54 -1.84 7.40
C VAL A 63 -12.21 -0.37 7.13
N ASN A 64 -12.83 0.55 7.88
CA ASN A 64 -12.56 1.98 7.71
C ASN A 64 -11.11 2.36 8.04
N LEU A 65 -10.49 1.67 9.01
CA LEU A 65 -9.08 1.86 9.32
C LEU A 65 -8.20 1.47 8.13
N LEU A 66 -8.43 0.29 7.55
CA LEU A 66 -7.66 -0.20 6.40
C LEU A 66 -7.83 0.70 5.16
N LEU A 67 -9.04 1.19 4.91
CA LEU A 67 -9.31 2.17 3.85
C LEU A 67 -8.64 3.53 4.08
N SER A 68 -8.21 3.83 5.31
CA SER A 68 -7.57 5.09 5.67
C SER A 68 -6.05 5.02 5.76
N LEU A 69 -5.45 3.84 5.57
CA LEU A 69 -3.99 3.70 5.59
C LEU A 69 -3.27 4.66 4.61
N PRO A 70 -3.78 4.94 3.41
CA PRO A 70 -3.17 5.92 2.51
C PRO A 70 -3.04 7.33 3.09
N ASP A 71 -3.83 7.71 4.09
CA ASP A 71 -3.75 9.01 4.75
C ASP A 71 -2.54 9.14 5.71
N TYR A 72 -1.83 8.04 5.98
CA TYR A 72 -0.63 7.99 6.81
C TYR A 72 0.62 8.12 5.93
N GLU A 73 1.49 9.09 6.21
CA GLU A 73 2.75 9.24 5.46
C GLU A 73 3.86 8.42 6.11
N VAL A 74 4.53 7.57 5.33
CA VAL A 74 5.67 6.78 5.80
C VAL A 74 6.96 7.45 5.35
N ILE A 75 7.74 7.92 6.31
CA ILE A 75 9.08 8.45 6.09
C ILE A 75 10.07 7.35 6.40
N CYS A 76 10.86 6.98 5.41
CA CYS A 76 11.86 5.94 5.58
C CYS A 76 13.11 6.20 4.72
N PRO A 77 14.32 5.83 5.16
CA PRO A 77 14.65 5.42 6.54
C PRO A 77 14.50 6.59 7.52
N ALA A 78 13.93 6.31 8.70
CA ALA A 78 13.76 7.25 9.80
C ALA A 78 13.60 6.49 11.13
N GLY A 79 14.54 5.59 11.45
CA GLY A 79 14.54 4.80 12.69
C GLY A 79 15.16 5.54 13.89
N SER A 80 15.65 6.76 13.67
CA SER A 80 16.19 7.64 14.71
C SER A 80 15.88 9.10 14.38
N TYR A 81 15.95 9.98 15.38
CA TYR A 81 15.82 11.42 15.14
C TYR A 81 16.88 11.97 14.18
N GLU A 82 18.10 11.43 14.21
CA GLU A 82 19.14 11.83 13.25
C GLU A 82 18.72 11.51 11.80
N GLN A 83 18.21 10.31 11.55
CA GLN A 83 17.73 9.91 10.22
C GLN A 83 16.48 10.71 9.80
N LEU A 84 15.57 10.97 10.74
CA LEU A 84 14.39 11.79 10.49
C LEU A 84 14.77 13.24 10.13
N GLY A 85 15.72 13.83 10.85
CA GLY A 85 16.23 15.16 10.57
C GLY A 85 16.98 15.25 9.24
N GLU A 86 17.73 14.20 8.86
CA GLU A 86 18.34 14.09 7.54
C GLU A 86 17.27 14.02 6.43
N SER A 87 16.26 13.16 6.60
CA SER A 87 15.15 13.01 5.66
C SER A 87 14.41 14.33 5.44
N TYR A 88 14.10 15.05 6.52
CA TYR A 88 13.51 16.38 6.47
C TYR A 88 14.36 17.35 5.64
N LEU A 89 15.66 17.43 5.90
CA LEU A 89 16.55 18.33 5.16
C LEU A 89 16.65 17.97 3.68
N ARG A 90 16.65 16.68 3.34
CA ARG A 90 16.74 16.22 1.95
C ARG A 90 15.47 16.54 1.17
N TYR A 91 14.31 16.17 1.71
CA TYR A 91 13.11 16.04 0.90
C TYR A 91 12.05 17.10 1.18
N GLU A 92 11.92 17.56 2.43
CA GLU A 92 10.89 18.54 2.79
C GLU A 92 11.45 19.97 2.75
N ALA A 93 12.61 20.21 3.36
CA ALA A 93 13.26 21.51 3.31
C ALA A 93 14.00 21.77 1.99
N GLY A 94 14.37 20.71 1.25
CA GLY A 94 15.16 20.82 0.02
C GLY A 94 16.55 21.42 0.22
N ARG A 95 17.16 21.18 1.39
CA ARG A 95 18.45 21.71 1.83
C ARG A 95 19.44 20.61 2.25
N PRO A 96 19.76 19.65 1.35
CA PRO A 96 20.74 18.60 1.65
C PRO A 96 22.15 19.16 1.89
N ASP A 97 22.44 20.39 1.43
CA ASP A 97 23.69 21.10 1.67
C ASP A 97 23.97 21.38 3.15
N LEU A 98 22.92 21.42 3.98
CA LEU A 98 23.03 21.72 5.41
C LEU A 98 23.34 20.48 6.26
N ILE A 99 23.20 19.27 5.73
CA ILE A 99 23.38 18.01 6.45
C ILE A 99 24.73 17.95 7.21
N PRO A 100 25.89 18.34 6.64
CA PRO A 100 27.17 18.27 7.34
C PRO A 100 27.34 19.27 8.50
N TYR A 101 26.45 20.26 8.58
CA TYR A 101 26.56 21.40 9.51
C TYR A 101 25.41 21.47 10.51
N ALA A 102 24.33 20.74 10.25
CA ALA A 102 23.12 20.76 11.05
C ALA A 102 23.20 19.78 12.23
N ASN A 103 22.54 20.12 13.32
CA ASN A 103 22.24 19.13 14.36
C ASN A 103 20.99 18.33 13.93
N LEU A 104 21.22 17.24 13.21
CA LEU A 104 20.17 16.40 12.64
C LEU A 104 19.26 15.80 13.71
N GLU A 105 19.82 15.38 14.85
CA GLU A 105 19.04 14.84 15.97
C GLU A 105 18.04 15.87 16.50
N GLN A 106 18.48 17.12 16.71
CA GLN A 106 17.59 18.20 17.14
C GLN A 106 16.54 18.53 16.08
N ILE A 107 16.89 18.48 14.79
CA ILE A 107 15.93 18.71 13.70
C ILE A 107 14.87 17.61 13.70
N GLY A 108 15.26 16.34 13.81
CA GLY A 108 14.31 15.23 13.88
C GLY A 108 13.42 15.29 15.11
N TRP A 109 13.96 15.70 16.26
CA TRP A 109 13.15 15.93 17.47
C TRP A 109 12.12 17.04 17.25
N ASN A 110 12.53 18.17 16.68
CA ASN A 110 11.61 19.26 16.33
C ASN A 110 10.56 18.81 15.28
N TYR A 111 10.95 17.90 14.38
CA TYR A 111 10.06 17.35 13.37
C TYR A 111 8.93 16.53 14.02
N GLU A 112 9.27 15.60 14.90
CA GLU A 112 8.29 14.83 15.67
C GLU A 112 7.44 15.74 16.58
N ASP A 113 8.01 16.74 17.25
CA ASP A 113 7.23 17.66 18.10
C ASP A 113 6.19 18.46 17.30
N SER A 114 6.48 18.74 16.02
CA SER A 114 5.59 19.50 15.12
C SER A 114 4.63 18.63 14.30
N HIS A 115 4.89 17.32 14.18
CA HIS A 115 4.09 16.37 13.42
C HIS A 115 3.62 15.23 14.32
N LEU A 116 2.32 15.00 14.40
CA LEU A 116 1.79 13.82 15.06
C LEU A 116 2.30 12.57 14.33
N GLY A 117 3.32 11.89 14.87
CA GLY A 117 3.93 10.74 14.22
C GLY A 117 4.49 9.74 15.22
N ILE A 118 4.78 8.53 14.74
CA ILE A 118 5.20 7.38 15.55
C ILE A 118 6.32 6.63 14.82
N PHE A 119 7.38 6.28 15.54
CA PHE A 119 8.41 5.39 15.03
C PHE A 119 7.91 3.94 14.96
N ILE A 120 7.97 3.35 13.76
CA ILE A 120 7.63 1.95 13.49
C ILE A 120 8.83 1.29 12.83
N GLY A 121 9.54 0.44 13.57
CA GLY A 121 10.76 -0.19 13.09
C GLY A 121 11.82 0.86 12.73
N ASP A 122 12.21 0.91 11.47
CA ASP A 122 13.17 1.88 10.94
C ASP A 122 12.52 3.01 10.14
N CYS A 123 11.20 3.17 10.25
CA CYS A 123 10.45 4.26 9.64
C CYS A 123 9.79 5.15 10.70
N PHE A 124 9.47 6.37 10.29
CA PHE A 124 8.63 7.30 11.04
C PHE A 124 7.32 7.48 10.27
N VAL A 125 6.19 7.25 10.92
CA VAL A 125 4.87 7.32 10.29
C VAL A 125 4.13 8.55 10.81
N VAL A 126 3.85 9.50 9.92
CA VAL A 126 3.04 10.68 10.22
C VAL A 126 1.57 10.30 10.19
N LEU A 127 0.87 10.59 11.28
CA LEU A 127 -0.55 10.34 11.45
C LEU A 127 -1.36 11.41 10.70
N PRO A 128 -2.53 11.03 10.13
CA PRO A 128 -3.43 12.00 9.53
C PRO A 128 -3.90 13.02 10.57
N ARG A 129 -3.95 14.30 10.19
CA ARG A 129 -4.42 15.39 11.06
C ARG A 129 -5.94 15.37 11.30
N GLN A 130 -6.68 14.71 10.40
CA GLN A 130 -8.13 14.61 10.46
C GLN A 130 -8.53 13.17 10.79
N GLU A 131 -9.70 13.02 11.41
CA GLU A 131 -10.28 11.69 11.57
C GLU A 131 -10.56 11.06 10.19
N PRO A 132 -10.26 9.77 10.02
CA PRO A 132 -10.55 9.04 8.80
C PRO A 132 -12.02 9.11 8.44
N ARG A 133 -12.24 9.32 7.14
CA ARG A 133 -13.58 9.23 6.58
C ARG A 133 -14.12 7.81 6.78
N GLN A 134 -15.36 7.74 7.21
CA GLN A 134 -16.07 6.48 7.38
C GLN A 134 -16.77 6.15 6.05
N PHE A 135 -16.06 5.45 5.15
CA PHE A 135 -16.59 5.01 3.86
C PHE A 135 -17.50 3.78 3.99
N TYR A 136 -17.14 2.85 4.87
CA TYR A 136 -17.90 1.63 5.08
C TYR A 136 -18.93 1.82 6.19
N ASP A 137 -20.21 1.60 5.88
CA ASP A 137 -21.31 1.80 6.82
C ASP A 137 -21.79 0.51 7.52
N GLY A 138 -21.30 -0.66 7.06
CA GLY A 138 -21.73 -2.00 7.49
C GLY A 138 -22.52 -2.76 6.42
N ALA A 139 -22.87 -2.13 5.29
CA ALA A 139 -23.69 -2.72 4.24
C ALA A 139 -23.14 -2.51 2.82
N ASN A 140 -22.33 -1.47 2.59
CA ASN A 140 -21.87 -1.04 1.26
C ASN A 140 -20.48 -1.56 0.85
N LEU A 141 -20.13 -2.80 1.22
CA LEU A 141 -18.80 -3.37 0.95
C LEU A 141 -18.49 -3.43 -0.56
N ASP A 142 -19.52 -3.69 -1.37
CA ASP A 142 -19.53 -3.75 -2.83
C ASP A 142 -19.27 -2.40 -3.52
N GLN A 143 -19.46 -1.30 -2.78
CA GLN A 143 -19.34 0.08 -3.29
C GLN A 143 -18.09 0.79 -2.73
N LEU A 144 -17.21 0.06 -2.04
CA LEU A 144 -16.02 0.66 -1.47
C LEU A 144 -15.05 1.12 -2.56
N PRO A 145 -14.37 2.24 -2.36
CA PRO A 145 -13.47 2.83 -3.34
C PRO A 145 -12.11 2.13 -3.39
N ASP A 146 -12.02 0.81 -3.19
CA ASP A 146 -10.79 -0.03 -3.16
C ASP A 146 -10.16 -0.13 -4.58
N THR A 147 -9.87 1.03 -5.12
CA THR A 147 -9.36 1.37 -6.45
C THR A 147 -8.10 2.23 -6.33
N ASP A 148 -7.62 2.43 -5.11
CA ASP A 148 -6.34 3.08 -4.81
C ASP A 148 -5.14 2.22 -5.22
N TRP A 149 -5.38 0.98 -5.66
CA TRP A 149 -4.39 0.06 -6.19
C TRP A 149 -4.86 -0.65 -7.47
N SER A 150 -3.90 -1.07 -8.29
CA SER A 150 -4.10 -1.88 -9.50
C SER A 150 -3.64 -3.32 -9.28
N LEU A 151 -2.37 -3.49 -8.92
CA LEU A 151 -1.75 -4.78 -8.69
C LEU A 151 -1.11 -4.85 -7.31
N ARG A 152 -1.20 -6.05 -6.71
CA ARG A 152 -0.35 -6.45 -5.58
C ARG A 152 0.55 -7.57 -6.02
N LEU A 153 1.85 -7.41 -5.83
CA LEU A 153 2.87 -8.37 -6.23
C LEU A 153 3.55 -8.92 -4.98
N LYS A 154 3.53 -10.24 -4.80
CA LYS A 154 4.31 -10.89 -3.75
C LYS A 154 5.68 -11.23 -4.31
N LEU A 155 6.69 -10.48 -3.91
CA LEU A 155 8.07 -10.62 -4.38
C LEU A 155 8.91 -11.31 -3.32
N ALA A 156 9.76 -12.23 -3.72
CA ALA A 156 10.71 -12.92 -2.83
C ALA A 156 12.15 -12.73 -3.30
N SER A 157 13.09 -12.87 -2.38
CA SER A 157 14.53 -12.86 -2.67
C SER A 157 15.19 -14.08 -2.02
N PRO A 158 16.46 -14.39 -2.35
CA PRO A 158 17.20 -15.43 -1.65
C PRO A 158 17.31 -15.20 -0.13
N ALA A 159 17.32 -13.94 0.30
CA ALA A 159 17.39 -13.58 1.72
C ALA A 159 16.03 -13.62 2.43
N VAL A 160 14.94 -13.45 1.69
CA VAL A 160 13.55 -13.44 2.19
C VAL A 160 12.68 -14.31 1.26
N PRO A 161 12.73 -15.65 1.43
CA PRO A 161 12.08 -16.58 0.51
C PRO A 161 10.56 -16.58 0.60
N GLU A 162 9.99 -16.23 1.77
CA GLU A 162 8.54 -16.08 1.99
C GLU A 162 7.95 -14.87 1.25
N GLY A 163 8.81 -13.91 0.91
CA GLY A 163 8.48 -12.70 0.18
C GLY A 163 7.77 -11.62 0.99
N VAL A 164 7.63 -10.46 0.36
CA VAL A 164 6.90 -9.28 0.83
C VAL A 164 5.94 -8.82 -0.25
N TRP A 165 4.86 -8.16 0.14
CA TRP A 165 3.93 -7.55 -0.79
C TRP A 165 4.38 -6.16 -1.19
N LEU A 166 4.21 -5.88 -2.48
CA LEU A 166 4.32 -4.58 -3.11
C LEU A 166 2.92 -4.18 -3.62
N CYS A 167 2.53 -2.93 -3.43
CA CYS A 167 1.25 -2.40 -3.93
C CYS A 167 1.50 -1.35 -5.02
N LEU A 168 0.85 -1.50 -6.17
CA LEU A 168 0.88 -0.56 -7.30
C LEU A 168 -0.44 0.20 -7.38
N PRO A 169 -0.47 1.45 -7.88
CA PRO A 169 0.66 2.15 -8.48
C PRO A 169 1.63 2.66 -7.41
N ASP A 170 2.92 2.60 -7.74
CA ASP A 170 3.97 3.24 -6.95
C ASP A 170 3.90 4.76 -7.19
N SER A 171 3.02 5.39 -6.41
CA SER A 171 2.66 6.81 -6.51
C SER A 171 3.75 7.73 -5.92
N THR A 172 5.02 7.48 -6.24
CA THR A 172 6.15 8.34 -5.84
C THR A 172 7.40 8.10 -6.70
N ILE A 173 7.33 8.36 -8.01
CA ILE A 173 8.55 8.84 -8.70
C ILE A 173 8.72 10.32 -8.30
N ASP A 174 9.02 10.59 -7.03
CA ASP A 174 9.48 11.93 -6.70
C ASP A 174 10.93 12.08 -7.17
N GLU A 175 11.19 13.13 -7.95
CA GLU A 175 12.57 13.49 -8.34
C GLU A 175 13.46 13.72 -7.11
N ALA A 176 12.83 13.92 -5.94
CA ALA A 176 13.48 14.10 -4.66
C ALA A 176 14.15 12.80 -4.15
N GLY A 177 13.66 11.61 -4.49
CA GLY A 177 14.25 10.33 -4.09
C GLY A 177 13.80 9.79 -2.73
N ARG A 178 12.60 10.15 -2.25
CA ARG A 178 12.00 9.53 -1.05
C ARG A 178 11.78 8.04 -1.28
N MET A 179 11.69 7.26 -0.20
CA MET A 179 11.39 5.84 -0.32
C MET A 179 9.96 5.64 -0.84
N ASP A 180 9.85 5.04 -2.01
CA ASP A 180 8.59 4.69 -2.68
C ASP A 180 8.20 3.23 -2.37
N GLU A 181 7.05 2.77 -2.85
CA GLU A 181 6.56 1.39 -2.57
C GLU A 181 7.57 0.34 -3.02
N ILE A 182 8.15 0.49 -4.22
CA ILE A 182 9.13 -0.43 -4.77
C ILE A 182 10.42 -0.40 -3.95
N ARG A 183 10.97 0.77 -3.62
CA ARG A 183 12.19 0.88 -2.81
C ARG A 183 11.99 0.28 -1.42
N LEU A 184 10.83 0.47 -0.79
CA LEU A 184 10.52 -0.15 0.50
C LEU A 184 10.51 -1.67 0.41
N ALA A 185 9.86 -2.24 -0.61
CA ALA A 185 9.86 -3.68 -0.84
C ALA A 185 11.27 -4.24 -1.09
N LEU A 186 12.06 -3.61 -1.96
CA LEU A 186 13.44 -4.03 -2.26
C LEU A 186 14.35 -4.00 -1.02
N ARG A 187 14.17 -3.00 -0.16
CA ARG A 187 14.90 -2.90 1.11
C ARG A 187 14.60 -4.08 2.03
N GLU A 188 13.32 -4.41 2.25
CA GLU A 188 12.95 -5.56 3.07
C GLU A 188 13.45 -6.88 2.48
N LEU A 189 13.42 -6.99 1.15
CA LEU A 189 13.97 -8.12 0.41
C LEU A 189 15.51 -8.16 0.38
N LYS A 190 16.19 -7.11 0.86
CA LYS A 190 17.65 -6.98 0.89
C LYS A 190 18.31 -7.11 -0.49
N VAL A 191 17.64 -6.57 -1.50
CA VAL A 191 18.12 -6.52 -2.89
C VAL A 191 18.14 -5.07 -3.37
N LYS A 192 18.81 -4.81 -4.51
CA LYS A 192 18.90 -3.45 -5.05
C LYS A 192 17.93 -3.21 -6.19
N THR A 193 17.54 -4.27 -6.89
CA THR A 193 16.74 -4.19 -8.11
C THR A 193 15.67 -5.27 -8.14
N VAL A 194 14.55 -5.00 -8.82
CA VAL A 194 13.44 -5.96 -8.97
C VAL A 194 13.87 -7.21 -9.73
N GLN A 195 14.91 -7.14 -10.57
CA GLN A 195 15.46 -8.28 -11.30
C GLN A 195 16.12 -9.32 -10.38
N GLU A 196 16.46 -8.96 -9.15
CA GLU A 196 16.94 -9.89 -8.12
C GLU A 196 15.80 -10.60 -7.37
N CYS A 197 14.55 -10.26 -7.68
CA CYS A 197 13.36 -10.84 -7.06
C CYS A 197 12.76 -11.97 -7.90
N ARG A 198 12.05 -12.88 -7.22
CA ARG A 198 11.15 -13.85 -7.82
C ARG A 198 9.71 -13.50 -7.47
N LEU A 199 8.85 -13.43 -8.47
CA LEU A 199 7.42 -13.25 -8.28
C LEU A 199 6.79 -14.56 -7.75
N LEU A 200 6.04 -14.48 -6.65
CA LEU A 200 5.34 -15.60 -6.04
C LEU A 200 3.84 -15.59 -6.33
N GLU A 201 3.24 -14.40 -6.30
CA GLU A 201 1.79 -14.22 -6.41
C GLU A 201 1.50 -12.83 -6.97
N VAL A 202 0.40 -12.72 -7.72
CA VAL A 202 -0.15 -11.46 -8.21
C VAL A 202 -1.63 -11.42 -7.91
N ARG A 203 -2.10 -10.26 -7.43
CA ARG A 203 -3.53 -9.95 -7.32
C ARG A 203 -3.82 -8.67 -8.10
N CYS A 204 -4.99 -8.63 -8.72
CA CYS A 204 -5.52 -7.47 -9.43
C CYS A 204 -6.74 -6.93 -8.69
N SER A 205 -6.90 -5.61 -8.63
CA SER A 205 -8.08 -4.96 -8.02
C SER A 205 -9.33 -5.07 -8.89
N LEU A 206 -9.15 -5.31 -10.19
CA LEU A 206 -10.22 -5.56 -11.14
C LEU A 206 -10.45 -7.07 -11.27
N ALA A 207 -11.60 -7.54 -10.78
CA ALA A 207 -11.96 -8.96 -10.84
C ALA A 207 -12.14 -9.47 -12.28
N GLU A 208 -12.38 -8.56 -13.22
CA GLU A 208 -12.52 -8.82 -14.65
C GLU A 208 -11.19 -9.16 -15.33
N LEU A 209 -10.06 -8.78 -14.72
CA LEU A 209 -8.72 -8.96 -15.27
C LEU A 209 -7.93 -10.04 -14.55
N SER A 210 -7.37 -10.95 -15.33
CA SER A 210 -6.33 -11.87 -14.89
C SER A 210 -4.96 -11.40 -15.36
N VAL A 211 -3.92 -11.72 -14.59
CA VAL A 211 -2.53 -11.43 -14.96
C VAL A 211 -1.88 -12.73 -15.43
N GLY A 212 -1.65 -12.84 -16.73
CA GLY A 212 -0.96 -13.97 -17.33
C GLY A 212 0.54 -13.94 -17.00
N LEU A 213 0.96 -14.58 -15.91
CA LEU A 213 2.36 -14.56 -15.47
C LEU A 213 3.33 -15.10 -16.53
N ASP A 214 2.88 -16.06 -17.34
CA ASP A 214 3.68 -16.64 -18.42
C ASP A 214 3.91 -15.67 -19.60
N GLU A 215 3.16 -14.56 -19.66
CA GLU A 215 3.26 -13.56 -20.72
C GLU A 215 4.33 -12.49 -20.43
N TYR A 216 4.64 -12.27 -19.15
CA TYR A 216 5.65 -11.32 -18.72
C TYR A 216 7.03 -11.98 -18.61
N GLN A 217 7.96 -11.56 -19.47
CA GLN A 217 9.35 -12.03 -19.43
C GLN A 217 10.19 -11.27 -18.40
N ASP A 218 9.83 -10.02 -18.10
CA ASP A 218 10.49 -9.17 -17.11
C ASP A 218 9.48 -8.66 -16.08
N LEU A 219 9.86 -8.72 -14.81
CA LEU A 219 9.08 -8.15 -13.71
C LEU A 219 8.96 -6.63 -13.84
N ALA A 220 9.94 -5.96 -14.45
CA ALA A 220 9.88 -4.52 -14.70
C ALA A 220 8.72 -4.14 -15.62
N ASP A 221 8.43 -4.94 -16.65
CA ASP A 221 7.31 -4.70 -17.57
C ASP A 221 5.97 -4.88 -16.83
N LEU A 222 5.84 -5.91 -15.99
CA LEU A 222 4.63 -6.10 -15.18
C LEU A 222 4.41 -4.95 -14.19
N ILE A 223 5.48 -4.44 -13.58
CA ILE A 223 5.41 -3.29 -12.68
C ILE A 223 5.00 -2.03 -13.46
N TYR A 224 5.54 -1.85 -14.66
CA TYR A 224 5.17 -0.73 -15.54
C TYR A 224 3.67 -0.78 -15.89
N ASP A 225 3.18 -1.90 -16.38
CA ASP A 225 1.77 -2.06 -16.76
C ASP A 225 0.82 -1.97 -15.57
N GLY A 226 1.26 -2.50 -14.41
CA GLY A 226 0.57 -2.31 -13.14
C GLY A 226 0.48 -0.84 -12.73
N ASN A 227 1.55 -0.06 -12.88
CA ASN A 227 1.54 1.37 -12.61
C ASN A 227 0.59 2.12 -13.55
N ASP A 228 0.66 1.86 -14.85
CA ASP A 228 -0.19 2.51 -15.85
C ASP A 228 -1.68 2.24 -15.58
N LEU A 229 -2.05 0.99 -15.29
CA LEU A 229 -3.42 0.65 -14.86
C LEU A 229 -3.78 1.39 -13.57
N GLY A 230 -2.86 1.46 -12.61
CA GLY A 230 -3.07 2.16 -11.35
C GLY A 230 -3.35 3.65 -11.54
N TYR A 231 -2.63 4.31 -12.44
CA TYR A 231 -2.88 5.72 -12.77
C TYR A 231 -4.24 5.91 -13.43
N VAL A 232 -4.64 5.04 -14.37
CA VAL A 232 -5.99 5.07 -14.98
C VAL A 232 -7.07 4.96 -13.90
N LEU A 233 -6.89 4.06 -12.93
CA LEU A 233 -7.82 3.87 -11.81
C LEU A 233 -7.84 5.08 -10.86
N GLN A 234 -6.70 5.73 -10.62
CA GLN A 234 -6.64 6.91 -9.76
C GLN A 234 -7.22 8.17 -10.42
N GLU A 235 -7.04 8.34 -11.74
CA GLU A 235 -7.54 9.50 -12.47
C GLU A 235 -9.07 9.51 -12.63
N GLN A 236 -9.71 8.34 -12.57
CA GLN A 236 -11.17 8.18 -12.64
C GLN A 236 -11.79 8.95 -13.83
N GLY A 237 -11.14 8.94 -14.99
CA GLY A 237 -11.60 9.67 -16.17
C GLY A 237 -11.70 11.19 -15.97
N GLN A 238 -10.80 11.77 -15.15
CA GLN A 238 -10.84 13.18 -14.73
C GLN A 238 -12.10 13.53 -13.91
N GLY A 239 -12.54 12.58 -13.07
CA GLY A 239 -13.74 12.72 -12.24
C GLY A 239 -15.04 12.44 -12.99
N GLU A 240 -14.99 11.59 -14.02
CA GLU A 240 -16.18 11.21 -14.77
C GLU A 240 -17.16 10.44 -13.85
N PRO A 241 -18.46 10.81 -13.83
CA PRO A 241 -19.45 10.07 -13.07
C PRO A 241 -19.52 8.60 -13.53
N HIS A 242 -19.48 7.69 -12.56
CA HIS A 242 -19.54 6.24 -12.78
C HIS A 242 -18.40 5.70 -13.66
N PHE A 243 -17.22 6.33 -13.64
CA PHE A 243 -16.06 5.90 -14.42
C PHE A 243 -15.77 4.40 -14.25
N LEU A 244 -15.62 3.92 -13.01
CA LEU A 244 -15.28 2.52 -12.74
C LEU A 244 -16.34 1.54 -13.28
N GLU A 245 -17.62 1.87 -13.14
CA GLU A 245 -18.72 1.05 -13.67
C GLU A 245 -18.64 0.97 -15.20
N LYS A 246 -18.38 2.10 -15.87
CA LYS A 246 -18.20 2.16 -17.33
C LYS A 246 -16.94 1.43 -17.78
N PHE A 247 -15.85 1.56 -17.03
CA PHE A 247 -14.58 0.93 -17.32
C PHE A 247 -14.71 -0.60 -17.25
N ARG A 248 -15.31 -1.13 -16.17
CA ARG A 248 -15.61 -2.56 -16.04
C ARG A 248 -16.55 -3.07 -17.13
N ALA A 249 -17.62 -2.32 -17.41
CA ALA A 249 -18.55 -2.69 -18.50
C ALA A 249 -17.87 -2.70 -19.88
N ALA A 250 -16.92 -1.80 -20.12
CA ALA A 250 -16.13 -1.79 -21.34
C ALA A 250 -15.20 -3.00 -21.43
N LEU A 251 -14.51 -3.37 -20.33
CA LEU A 251 -13.69 -4.58 -20.29
C LEU A 251 -14.49 -5.83 -20.60
N GLU A 252 -15.69 -5.97 -20.01
CA GLU A 252 -16.58 -7.10 -20.30
C GLU A 252 -17.09 -7.09 -21.75
N TYR A 253 -17.45 -5.91 -22.28
CA TYR A 253 -17.98 -5.77 -23.63
C TYR A 253 -16.93 -6.08 -24.70
N GLU A 254 -15.70 -5.60 -24.52
CA GLU A 254 -14.57 -5.82 -25.43
C GLU A 254 -13.85 -7.16 -25.18
N GLN A 255 -14.32 -7.96 -24.20
CA GLN A 255 -13.72 -9.24 -23.80
C GLN A 255 -12.25 -9.11 -23.37
N CYS A 256 -11.91 -7.97 -22.76
CA CYS A 256 -10.60 -7.72 -22.18
C CYS A 256 -10.54 -8.35 -20.79
N HIS A 257 -10.03 -9.59 -20.72
CA HIS A 257 -9.95 -10.38 -19.48
C HIS A 257 -8.53 -10.64 -19.00
N GLU A 258 -7.55 -10.13 -19.72
CA GLU A 258 -6.12 -10.31 -19.46
C GLU A 258 -5.45 -8.94 -19.49
N LEU A 259 -4.47 -8.73 -18.62
CA LEU A 259 -3.58 -7.57 -18.64
C LEU A 259 -2.31 -7.94 -19.42
N PRO A 260 -2.25 -7.72 -20.75
CA PRO A 260 -1.11 -8.11 -21.56
C PRO A 260 0.08 -7.16 -21.33
N PRO A 261 1.32 -7.63 -21.58
CA PRO A 261 2.48 -6.75 -21.59
C PRO A 261 2.29 -5.59 -22.59
N TRP A 262 2.69 -4.37 -22.25
CA TRP A 262 2.63 -3.24 -23.20
C TRP A 262 3.35 -3.52 -24.54
N SER A 263 4.37 -4.37 -24.53
CA SER A 263 5.11 -4.74 -25.73
C SER A 263 4.29 -5.52 -26.77
N THR A 264 3.20 -6.20 -26.38
CA THR A 264 2.32 -6.95 -27.29
C THR A 264 1.12 -6.14 -27.79
N SER A 265 0.68 -5.11 -27.05
CA SER A 265 -0.46 -4.26 -27.42
C SER A 265 -0.16 -3.25 -28.54
N ALA A 266 1.11 -3.01 -28.89
CA ALA A 266 1.52 -2.17 -30.02
C ALA A 266 1.31 -2.80 -31.42
N THR A 267 0.75 -4.02 -31.49
CA THR A 267 0.51 -4.74 -32.75
C THR A 267 -0.96 -5.00 -33.11
N ALA A 268 -1.92 -4.40 -32.38
CA ALA A 268 -3.35 -4.48 -32.69
C ALA A 268 -3.86 -3.21 -33.40
#